data_AF-A0A151CJQ9-F1
#
_entry.id   AF-A0A151CJQ9-F1
#
_cell.length_a   1.000
_cell.length_b   1.000
_cell.length_c   1.000
_cell.angle_alpha   90.00
_cell.angle_beta   90.00
_cell.angle_gamma   90.00
#
_symmetry.space_group_name_H-M   'P 1'
#
loop_
_entity.id
_entity.type
_entity.pdbx_description
1 polymer ?
#
loop_
_entity_poly.entity_id
_entity_poly.type
_entity_poly.pdbx_seq_one_letter_code
_entity_poly.pdbx_strand_id
1 'polypeptide(L)'
;MKPTSKEVIEAVSNHCSHQLTLYKFNRGVLQISEKYREGRLTALEYIGELTFYYQQEEKNLQQYLHDQILKQMQLYSCLDDTEYKQGLYDALNDILDYKKDFIERKIHQKKQTKFA
;
A
#
# COMPACT_ATOMS: atom_id res chain seq x y z
N MET A 1 12.91 4.40 -14.52
CA MET A 1 11.71 3.58 -14.23
C MET A 1 10.56 4.51 -13.87
N LYS A 2 9.31 4.16 -14.18
CA LYS A 2 8.14 4.89 -13.66
C LYS A 2 7.97 4.54 -12.17
N PRO A 3 7.55 5.51 -11.33
CA PRO A 3 7.32 5.24 -9.92
C PRO A 3 6.14 4.27 -9.75
N THR A 4 6.21 3.46 -8.71
CA THR A 4 5.12 2.55 -8.32
C THR A 4 3.96 3.34 -7.71
N SER A 5 2.75 2.77 -7.73
CA SER A 5 1.59 3.38 -7.08
C SER A 5 1.85 3.69 -5.61
N LYS A 6 2.53 2.79 -4.90
CA LYS A 6 2.93 2.99 -3.51
C LYS A 6 3.80 4.23 -3.31
N GLU A 7 4.84 4.38 -4.11
CA GLU A 7 5.75 5.53 -4.02
C GLU A 7 5.02 6.85 -4.32
N VAL A 8 4.12 6.85 -5.31
CA VAL A 8 3.31 8.03 -5.65
C VAL A 8 2.39 8.40 -4.49
N ILE A 9 1.64 7.44 -3.95
CA ILE A 9 0.69 7.67 -2.85
C ILE A 9 1.44 8.12 -1.58
N GLU A 10 2.58 7.52 -1.27
CA GLU A 10 3.44 7.92 -0.14
C GLU A 10 3.98 9.35 -0.31
N ALA A 11 4.41 9.72 -1.51
CA ALA A 11 4.85 11.08 -1.81
C ALA A 11 3.73 12.12 -1.64
N VAL A 12 2.51 11.82 -2.12
CA VAL A 12 1.34 12.68 -1.95
C VAL A 12 0.97 12.83 -0.47
N SER A 13 1.00 11.74 0.28
CA SER A 13 0.73 11.73 1.72
C SER A 13 1.70 12.65 2.47
N ASN A 14 3.01 12.48 2.23
CA ASN A 14 4.05 13.32 2.82
C ASN A 14 3.90 14.79 2.45
N HIS A 15 3.55 15.08 1.19
CA HIS A 15 3.30 16.44 0.74
C HIS A 15 2.11 17.07 1.47
N CYS A 16 1.00 16.34 1.60
CA CYS A 16 -0.19 16.84 2.32
C CYS A 16 0.12 17.11 3.79
N SER A 17 0.84 16.22 4.47
CA SER A 17 1.26 16.44 5.86
C SER A 17 2.12 17.69 6.00
N HIS A 18 3.10 17.89 5.12
CA HIS A 18 3.94 19.09 5.14
C HIS A 18 3.13 20.37 4.92
N GLN A 19 2.22 20.37 3.94
CA GLN A 19 1.36 21.53 3.65
C GLN A 19 0.39 21.83 4.78
N LEU A 20 -0.19 20.80 5.42
CA LEU A 20 -1.04 20.98 6.61
C LEU A 20 -0.26 21.67 7.73
N THR A 21 0.96 21.20 8.04
CA THR A 21 1.83 21.85 9.02
C THR A 21 2.13 23.30 8.62
N LEU A 22 2.45 23.54 7.35
CA LEU A 22 2.74 24.87 6.82
C LEU A 22 1.57 25.83 7.08
N TYR A 23 0.37 25.50 6.61
CA TYR A 23 -0.80 26.38 6.72
C TYR A 23 -1.38 26.44 8.13
N LYS A 24 -1.23 25.41 8.96
CA LYS A 24 -1.76 25.38 10.33
C LYS A 24 -0.93 26.24 11.29
N PHE A 25 0.39 26.20 11.18
CA PHE A 25 1.28 26.80 12.19
C PHE A 25 2.01 28.07 11.74
N ASN A 26 2.21 28.31 10.44
CA ASN A 26 2.98 29.47 9.96
C ASN A 26 2.11 30.69 9.67
N ARG A 27 1.36 31.18 10.67
CA ARG A 27 0.47 32.34 10.50
C ARG A 27 1.23 33.67 10.32
N GLY A 28 2.38 33.84 11.00
CA GLY A 28 3.16 35.09 10.93
C GLY A 28 4.00 35.24 9.65
N VAL A 29 4.43 34.13 9.05
CA VAL A 29 5.27 34.14 7.83
C VAL A 29 4.40 34.15 6.57
N LEU A 30 3.30 33.39 6.56
CA LEU A 30 2.37 33.36 5.43
C LEU A 30 1.33 34.47 5.58
N GLN A 31 1.56 35.58 4.90
CA GLN A 31 0.65 36.72 4.80
C GLN A 31 -0.49 36.42 3.80
N ILE A 32 -1.41 35.54 4.20
CA ILE A 32 -2.60 35.13 3.43
C ILE A 32 -3.87 35.37 4.25
N SER A 33 -5.01 35.51 3.57
CA SER A 33 -6.30 35.66 4.28
C SER A 33 -6.68 34.40 5.04
N GLU A 34 -7.36 34.57 6.18
CA GLU A 34 -7.86 33.45 6.99
C GLU A 34 -8.81 32.55 6.18
N LYS A 35 -9.69 33.13 5.35
CA LYS A 35 -10.60 32.35 4.50
C LYS A 35 -9.88 31.48 3.46
N TYR A 36 -8.79 31.99 2.86
CA TYR A 36 -7.96 31.19 1.96
C TYR A 36 -7.26 30.06 2.71
N ARG A 37 -6.71 30.36 3.89
CA ARG A 37 -6.05 29.37 4.76
C ARG A 37 -7.02 28.26 5.16
N GLU A 38 -8.22 28.60 5.57
CA GLU A 38 -9.30 27.66 5.91
C GLU A 38 -9.59 26.74 4.73
N GLY A 39 -9.86 27.30 3.54
CA GLY A 39 -10.12 26.49 2.34
C GLY A 39 -8.97 25.55 1.98
N ARG A 40 -7.71 25.98 2.14
CA ARG A 40 -6.53 25.13 1.93
C ARG A 40 -6.47 23.99 2.94
N LEU A 41 -6.69 24.29 4.22
CA LEU A 41 -6.66 23.27 5.28
C LEU A 41 -7.76 22.22 5.06
N THR A 42 -9.00 22.65 4.80
CA THR A 42 -10.12 21.74 4.52
C THR A 42 -9.83 20.81 3.34
N ALA A 43 -9.30 21.35 2.23
CA ALA A 43 -8.98 20.53 1.07
C ALA A 43 -7.82 19.54 1.35
N LEU A 44 -6.78 20.00 2.06
CA LEU A 44 -5.64 19.16 2.41
C LEU A 44 -6.00 18.05 3.40
N GLU A 45 -6.91 18.32 4.35
CA GLU A 45 -7.44 17.31 5.27
C GLU A 45 -8.21 16.23 4.50
N TYR A 46 -9.15 16.63 3.64
CA TYR A 46 -9.88 15.70 2.78
C TYR A 46 -8.97 14.85 1.89
N ILE A 47 -7.99 15.47 1.21
CA ILE A 47 -7.03 14.73 0.37
C ILE A 47 -6.16 13.82 1.23
N GLY A 48 -5.78 14.24 2.44
CA GLY A 48 -5.04 13.42 3.40
C GLY A 48 -5.80 12.15 3.77
N GLU A 49 -7.08 12.27 4.09
CA GLU A 49 -7.96 11.13 4.38
C GLU A 49 -8.11 10.20 3.17
N LEU A 50 -8.33 10.77 1.98
CA LEU A 50 -8.45 9.99 0.74
C LEU A 50 -7.14 9.25 0.41
N THR A 51 -6.01 9.90 0.63
CA THR A 51 -4.68 9.29 0.43
C THR A 51 -4.48 8.14 1.40
N PHE A 52 -4.85 8.32 2.67
CA PHE A 52 -4.80 7.26 3.67
C PHE A 52 -5.67 6.06 3.30
N TYR A 53 -6.90 6.30 2.79
CA TYR A 53 -7.77 5.25 2.28
C TYR A 53 -7.06 4.42 1.19
N TYR A 54 -6.48 5.08 0.17
CA TYR A 54 -5.80 4.36 -0.91
C TYR A 54 -4.50 3.68 -0.48
N GLN A 55 -3.79 4.19 0.54
CA GLN A 55 -2.68 3.46 1.16
C GLN A 55 -3.16 2.15 1.81
N GLN A 56 -4.34 2.16 2.42
CA GLN A 56 -4.90 0.95 3.01
C GLN A 56 -5.35 -0.04 1.93
N GLU A 57 -5.98 0.45 0.85
CA GLU A 57 -6.33 -0.38 -0.31
C GLU A 57 -5.11 -1.04 -0.94
N GLU A 58 -3.98 -0.32 -1.07
CA GLU A 58 -2.72 -0.90 -1.59
C GLU A 58 -2.22 -2.07 -0.73
N LYS A 59 -2.32 -1.95 0.60
CA LYS A 59 -2.00 -3.04 1.52
C LYS A 59 -2.98 -4.20 1.37
N ASN A 60 -4.26 -3.89 1.24
CA ASN A 60 -5.32 -4.89 1.11
C ASN A 60 -5.18 -5.71 -0.17
N LEU A 61 -4.67 -5.14 -1.28
CA LEU A 61 -4.44 -5.87 -2.54
C LEU A 61 -3.56 -7.12 -2.36
N GLN A 62 -2.54 -7.06 -1.50
CA GLN A 62 -1.68 -8.21 -1.22
C GLN A 62 -2.44 -9.33 -0.50
N GLN A 63 -3.34 -8.96 0.41
CA GLN A 63 -4.21 -9.89 1.11
C GLN A 63 -5.25 -10.47 0.15
N TYR A 64 -5.87 -9.65 -0.69
CA TYR A 64 -6.84 -10.09 -1.69
C TYR A 64 -6.24 -11.11 -2.65
N LEU A 65 -5.02 -10.89 -3.14
CA LEU A 65 -4.32 -11.87 -3.99
C LEU A 65 -4.16 -13.21 -3.26
N HIS A 66 -3.70 -13.18 -2.01
CA HIS A 66 -3.53 -14.38 -1.20
C HIS A 66 -4.86 -15.12 -0.99
N ASP A 67 -5.93 -14.39 -0.65
CA ASP A 67 -7.24 -14.98 -0.42
C ASP A 67 -7.83 -15.59 -1.69
N GLN A 68 -7.57 -15.01 -2.87
CA GLN A 68 -7.98 -15.59 -4.15
C GLN A 68 -7.25 -16.91 -4.44
N ILE A 69 -5.96 -16.99 -4.14
CA ILE A 69 -5.19 -18.25 -4.27
C ILE A 69 -5.80 -19.32 -3.36
N LEU A 70 -6.05 -19.01 -2.10
CA LEU A 70 -6.66 -19.97 -1.16
C LEU A 70 -8.08 -20.39 -1.59
N LYS A 71 -8.89 -19.46 -2.09
CA LYS A 71 -10.20 -19.79 -2.67
C LYS A 71 -10.06 -20.74 -3.86
N GLN A 72 -9.07 -20.54 -4.72
CA GLN A 72 -8.82 -21.44 -5.84
C GLN A 72 -8.43 -22.85 -5.36
N MET A 73 -7.59 -22.96 -4.34
CA MET A 73 -7.26 -24.24 -3.71
C MET A 73 -8.52 -24.91 -3.13
N GLN A 74 -9.39 -24.15 -2.46
CA GLN A 74 -10.66 -24.67 -1.96
C GLN A 74 -11.58 -25.16 -3.08
N LEU A 75 -11.65 -24.46 -4.22
CA LEU A 75 -12.41 -24.92 -5.38
C LEU A 75 -11.89 -26.25 -5.91
N TYR A 76 -10.58 -26.49 -5.86
CA TYR A 76 -9.97 -27.76 -6.28
C TYR A 76 -10.12 -28.89 -5.26
N SER A 77 -10.59 -28.60 -4.04
CA SER A 77 -10.77 -29.64 -3.01
C SER A 77 -11.72 -30.76 -3.43
N CYS A 78 -12.71 -30.44 -4.28
CA CYS A 78 -13.71 -31.38 -4.77
C CYS A 78 -13.22 -32.27 -5.94
N LEU A 79 -12.01 -32.02 -6.47
CA LEU A 79 -11.42 -32.87 -7.49
C LEU A 79 -10.93 -34.18 -6.88
N ASP A 80 -10.99 -35.25 -7.67
CA ASP A 80 -10.39 -36.53 -7.31
C ASP A 80 -8.88 -36.40 -7.13
N ASP A 81 -8.33 -37.24 -6.25
CA ASP A 81 -6.88 -37.26 -6.00
C ASP A 81 -6.15 -37.84 -7.22
N THR A 82 -5.61 -36.92 -8.02
CA THR A 82 -5.03 -37.18 -9.34
C THR A 82 -3.77 -36.36 -9.49
N GLU A 83 -2.87 -36.79 -10.38
CA GLU A 83 -1.67 -36.02 -10.76
C GLU A 83 -2.05 -34.60 -11.24
N TYR A 84 -3.22 -34.45 -11.86
CA TYR A 84 -3.76 -33.15 -12.23
C TYR A 84 -4.06 -32.26 -11.02
N LYS A 85 -4.79 -32.78 -10.02
CA LYS A 85 -5.05 -32.05 -8.77
C LYS A 85 -3.74 -31.68 -8.09
N GLN A 86 -2.79 -32.61 -8.01
CA GLN A 86 -1.48 -32.37 -7.43
C GLN A 86 -0.76 -31.21 -8.14
N GLY A 87 -0.68 -31.22 -9.47
CA GLY A 87 -0.05 -30.14 -10.23
C GLY A 87 -0.70 -28.76 -10.02
N LEU A 88 -2.03 -28.71 -9.83
CA LEU A 88 -2.73 -27.47 -9.47
C LEU A 88 -2.32 -26.94 -8.10
N TYR A 89 -2.24 -27.83 -7.09
CA TYR A 89 -1.85 -27.44 -5.74
C TYR A 89 -0.38 -27.03 -5.67
N ASP A 90 0.52 -27.77 -6.33
CA ASP A 90 1.95 -27.46 -6.39
C ASP A 90 2.17 -26.05 -6.94
N ALA A 91 1.55 -25.72 -8.09
CA ALA A 91 1.67 -24.40 -8.69
C ALA A 91 1.14 -23.26 -7.78
N LEU A 92 0.03 -23.49 -7.07
CA LEU A 92 -0.54 -22.48 -6.17
C LEU A 92 0.33 -22.30 -4.91
N ASN A 93 0.87 -23.39 -4.36
CA ASN A 93 1.79 -23.36 -3.22
C ASN A 93 3.11 -22.67 -3.57
N ASP A 94 3.68 -22.96 -4.75
CA ASP A 94 4.90 -22.31 -5.23
C ASP A 94 4.78 -20.77 -5.25
N ILE A 95 3.62 -20.25 -5.68
CA ILE A 95 3.35 -18.81 -5.69
C ILE A 95 3.20 -18.24 -4.28
N LEU A 96 2.57 -18.98 -3.36
CA LEU A 96 2.46 -18.57 -1.96
C LEU A 96 3.83 -18.48 -1.28
N ASP A 97 4.68 -19.48 -1.52
CA ASP A 97 6.04 -19.52 -1.00
C ASP A 97 6.90 -18.41 -1.60
N TYR A 98 6.84 -18.22 -2.92
CA TYR A 98 7.54 -17.11 -3.59
C TYR A 98 7.15 -15.74 -3.01
N LYS A 99 5.85 -15.52 -2.77
CA LYS A 99 5.34 -14.28 -2.15
C LYS A 99 5.96 -14.07 -0.77
N LYS A 100 6.01 -15.12 0.07
CA LYS A 100 6.59 -15.06 1.41
C LYS A 100 8.09 -14.69 1.35
N ASP A 101 8.85 -15.39 0.52
CA ASP A 101 10.28 -15.16 0.34
C ASP A 101 10.58 -13.76 -0.20
N PHE A 102 9.73 -13.24 -1.08
CA PHE A 102 9.87 -11.88 -1.60
C PHE A 102 9.71 -10.83 -0.49
N ILE A 103 8.72 -11.01 0.40
CA ILE A 103 8.47 -10.10 1.53
C ILE A 103 9.67 -10.13 2.49
N GLU A 104 10.16 -11.31 2.85
CA GLU A 104 11.31 -11.47 3.76
C GLU A 104 12.58 -10.78 3.21
N ARG A 105 12.86 -10.96 1.91
CA ARG A 105 13.97 -10.27 1.23
C ARG A 105 13.83 -8.75 1.27
N LYS A 106 12.63 -8.21 1.06
CA LYS A 106 12.38 -6.76 1.11
C LYS A 106 12.52 -6.18 2.53
N ILE A 107 12.11 -6.92 3.56
CA ILE A 107 12.32 -6.53 4.95
C ILE A 107 13.81 -6.46 5.28
N HIS A 108 14.59 -7.46 4.85
CA HIS A 108 16.04 -7.49 5.07
C HIS A 108 16.75 -6.32 4.39
N GLN A 109 16.44 -6.02 3.13
CA GLN A 109 17.01 -4.88 2.39
C GLN A 109 16.71 -3.52 3.05
N LYS A 110 15.48 -3.31 3.54
CA LYS A 110 15.11 -2.07 4.24
C LYS A 110 15.82 -1.89 5.59
N LYS A 111 16.20 -2.97 6.27
CA LYS A 111 16.97 -2.89 7.51
C LYS A 111 18.40 -2.43 7.23
N GLN A 112 19.06 -2.99 6.21
CA GLN A 112 20.44 -2.63 5.87
C GLN A 112 20.60 -1.16 5.42
N THR A 113 19.63 -0.62 4.69
CA THR A 113 19.65 0.78 4.22
C THR A 113 19.32 1.82 5.29
N LYS A 114 18.86 1.43 6.49
CA LYS A 114 18.64 2.34 7.62
C LYS A 114 19.85 2.47 8.55
N PHE A 115 20.90 1.68 8.36
CA PHE A 115 22.13 1.69 9.16
C PHE A 115 23.40 2.01 8.35
N ALA A 116 23.23 2.51 7.12
CA ALA A 116 24.29 3.02 6.25
C ALA A 116 24.01 4.50 5.96
#